data_AF-A0A268BPK7-F1
#
_entry.id   AF-A0A268BPK7-F1
#
_cell.length_a   1.000
_cell.length_b   1.000
_cell.length_c   1.000
_cell.angle_alpha   90.00
_cell.angle_beta   90.00
_cell.angle_gamma   90.00
#
_symmetry.space_group_name_H-M   'P 1'
#
loop_
_entity.id
_entity.type
_entity.pdbx_description
1 polymer ?
#
loop_
_entity_poly.entity_id
_entity_poly.type
_entity_poly.pdbx_seq_one_letter_code
_entity_poly.pdbx_strand_id
1 'polypeptide(L)'
;MKATAKICSLPQDGSGKLRFTIHDGADQNITADEALATGKWVHLAVTLEGDTGKLYVNGELAGTNENITANPADILGNTNYLGRSRYDADPFFGGQMDDVWVYREALSESEIKELAH
;
A
#
# COMPACT_ATOMS: atom_id res chain seq x y z
N MET A 1 -3.56 -1.65 11.15
CA MET A 1 -4.59 -1.45 10.08
C MET A 1 -4.03 -2.00 8.78
N LYS A 2 -4.81 -2.78 8.03
CA LYS A 2 -4.42 -3.47 6.78
C LYS A 2 -5.08 -2.79 5.60
N ALA A 3 -4.43 -2.78 4.44
CA ALA A 3 -5.10 -2.59 3.17
C ALA A 3 -4.57 -3.62 2.17
N THR A 4 -5.47 -4.36 1.52
CA THR A 4 -5.17 -5.16 0.34
C THR A 4 -5.98 -4.62 -0.83
N ALA A 5 -5.38 -4.59 -2.02
CA ALA A 5 -6.03 -4.11 -3.23
C ALA A 5 -5.40 -4.80 -4.44
N LYS A 6 -6.22 -5.23 -5.39
CA LYS A 6 -5.72 -5.54 -6.74
C LYS A 6 -5.64 -4.23 -7.51
N ILE A 7 -4.44 -3.90 -7.97
CA ILE A 7 -4.19 -2.64 -8.65
C ILE A 7 -3.48 -2.95 -9.98
N CYS A 8 -3.98 -2.40 -11.07
CA CYS A 8 -3.30 -2.34 -12.36
C CYS A 8 -2.90 -0.87 -12.57
N SER A 9 -1.67 -0.50 -12.19
CA SER A 9 -1.20 0.88 -12.16
C SER A 9 -0.06 1.17 -13.14
N LEU A 10 0.05 2.44 -13.56
CA LEU A 10 1.28 3.07 -14.03
C LEU A 10 1.88 3.86 -12.86
N PRO A 11 2.99 3.43 -12.21
CA PRO A 11 3.61 4.21 -11.13
C PRO A 11 4.25 5.49 -11.70
N GLN A 12 3.99 6.63 -11.08
CA GLN A 12 4.35 7.96 -11.62
C GLN A 12 5.53 8.63 -10.89
N ASP A 13 6.20 7.97 -9.94
CA ASP A 13 7.33 8.56 -9.21
C ASP A 13 8.65 8.62 -10.01
N GLY A 14 8.61 8.25 -11.30
CA GLY A 14 9.78 8.17 -12.19
C GLY A 14 10.71 6.98 -11.89
N SER A 15 10.60 6.35 -10.72
CA SER A 15 11.35 5.14 -10.34
C SER A 15 10.58 3.85 -10.70
N GLY A 16 9.25 3.95 -10.83
CA GLY A 16 8.39 2.80 -11.13
C GLY A 16 8.10 1.93 -9.91
N LYS A 17 8.60 2.31 -8.72
CA LYS A 17 8.47 1.51 -7.50
C LYS A 17 7.18 1.83 -6.77
N LEU A 18 6.60 0.80 -6.17
CA LEU A 18 5.44 0.98 -5.29
C LEU A 18 5.89 1.55 -3.96
N ARG A 19 5.15 2.53 -3.45
CA ARG A 19 5.39 3.10 -2.11
C ARG A 19 4.10 3.18 -1.34
N PHE A 20 4.13 2.71 -0.10
CA PHE A 20 3.14 3.01 0.92
C PHE A 20 3.69 4.10 1.82
N THR A 21 2.87 5.11 2.13
CA THR A 21 3.23 6.23 3.00
C THR A 21 2.15 6.39 4.05
N ILE A 22 2.59 6.52 5.30
CA ILE A 22 1.76 7.01 6.40
C ILE A 22 2.36 8.32 6.93
N HIS A 23 1.50 9.31 7.16
CA HIS A 23 1.91 10.63 7.61
C HIS A 23 1.34 10.92 9.00
N ASP A 24 2.24 11.14 9.95
CA ASP A 24 1.92 11.62 11.31
C ASP A 24 3.02 12.57 11.79
N GLY A 25 2.90 13.85 11.42
CA GLY A 25 3.94 14.88 11.63
C GLY A 25 5.17 14.74 10.71
N ALA A 26 5.51 13.52 10.30
CA ALA A 26 6.51 13.19 9.28
C ALA A 26 6.07 11.99 8.44
N ASP A 27 6.58 11.89 7.21
CA ASP A 27 6.31 10.77 6.31
C ASP A 27 7.11 9.54 6.72
N GLN A 28 6.42 8.41 6.91
CA GLN A 28 7.02 7.10 7.11
C GLN A 28 6.65 6.22 5.91
N ASN A 29 7.67 5.67 5.25
CA ASN A 29 7.51 5.06 3.93
C ASN A 29 7.92 3.59 3.94
N ILE A 30 7.18 2.76 3.22
CA ILE A 30 7.62 1.43 2.79
C ILE A 30 7.71 1.48 1.27
N THR A 31 8.90 1.29 0.73
CA THR A 31 9.14 1.31 -0.72
C THR A 31 9.47 -0.11 -1.18
N ALA A 32 8.86 -0.55 -2.28
CA ALA A 32 9.21 -1.81 -2.89
C ALA A 32 10.65 -1.79 -3.41
N ASP A 33 11.34 -2.92 -3.29
CA ASP A 33 12.70 -3.09 -3.79
C ASP A 33 12.74 -3.00 -5.32
N GLU A 34 11.71 -3.52 -5.99
CA GLU A 34 11.60 -3.61 -7.43
C GLU A 34 10.49 -2.71 -8.02
N ALA A 35 10.64 -2.37 -9.29
CA ALA A 35 9.61 -1.64 -10.03
C ALA A 35 8.38 -2.53 -10.29
N LEU A 36 7.19 -1.93 -10.24
CA LEU A 36 5.93 -2.64 -10.45
C LEU A 36 5.74 -2.96 -11.94
N ALA A 37 5.21 -4.16 -12.23
CA ALA A 37 4.81 -4.50 -13.58
C ALA A 37 3.64 -3.60 -14.04
N THR A 38 3.78 -2.99 -15.21
CA THR A 38 2.74 -2.13 -15.81
C THR A 38 1.88 -2.90 -16.80
N GLY A 39 0.62 -2.48 -16.95
CA GLY A 39 -0.32 -3.08 -17.90
C GLY A 39 -0.76 -4.52 -17.55
N LYS A 40 -0.49 -4.97 -16.33
CA LYS A 40 -0.92 -6.26 -15.79
C LYS A 40 -1.55 -6.06 -14.41
N TRP A 41 -2.50 -6.91 -14.07
CA TRP A 41 -3.02 -7.00 -12.71
C TRP A 41 -1.91 -7.46 -11.77
N VAL A 42 -1.75 -6.73 -10.67
CA VAL A 42 -0.93 -7.19 -9.55
C VAL A 42 -1.76 -7.13 -8.26
N HIS A 43 -1.55 -8.11 -7.40
CA HIS A 43 -2.09 -8.08 -6.04
C HIS A 43 -1.13 -7.29 -5.15
N LEU A 44 -1.64 -6.28 -4.45
CA LEU A 44 -0.88 -5.47 -3.52
C LEU A 44 -1.44 -5.62 -2.11
N ALA A 45 -0.55 -5.78 -1.14
CA ALA A 45 -0.93 -5.81 0.27
C ALA A 45 0.08 -5.05 1.13
N VAL A 46 -0.42 -4.39 2.17
CA VAL A 46 0.41 -3.78 3.22
C VAL A 46 -0.07 -4.28 4.58
N THR A 47 0.87 -4.71 5.41
CA THR A 47 0.63 -5.01 6.82
C THR A 47 1.44 -4.09 7.71
N LEU A 48 0.83 -3.72 8.84
CA LEU A 48 1.45 -2.93 9.90
C LEU A 48 1.22 -3.68 11.21
N GLU A 49 2.30 -4.10 11.87
CA GLU A 49 2.30 -4.82 13.14
C GLU A 49 3.38 -4.25 14.07
N GLY A 50 2.95 -3.67 15.20
CA GLY A 50 3.86 -2.84 16.01
C GLY A 50 4.44 -1.71 15.15
N ASP A 51 5.75 -1.54 15.20
CA ASP A 51 6.47 -0.56 14.37
C ASP A 51 6.90 -1.13 13.00
N THR A 52 6.55 -2.38 12.70
CA THR A 52 6.96 -3.04 11.46
C THR A 52 5.88 -2.98 10.40
N GLY A 53 6.20 -2.30 9.30
CA GLY A 53 5.44 -2.30 8.08
C GLY A 53 6.05 -3.20 7.01
N LYS A 54 5.22 -4.00 6.35
CA LYS A 54 5.60 -4.85 5.22
C LYS A 54 4.71 -4.57 4.01
N LEU A 55 5.32 -4.51 2.84
CA LEU A 55 4.68 -4.33 1.54
C LEU A 55 4.86 -5.60 0.71
N TYR A 56 3.80 -6.06 0.07
CA TYR A 56 3.78 -7.27 -0.72
C TYR A 56 3.27 -7.00 -2.14
N VAL A 57 3.88 -7.68 -3.10
CA VAL A 57 3.48 -7.68 -4.50
C VAL A 57 3.30 -9.12 -4.96
N ASN A 58 2.11 -9.46 -5.46
CA ASN A 58 1.72 -10.81 -5.86
C ASN A 58 1.97 -11.87 -4.77
N GLY A 59 1.77 -11.49 -3.51
CA GLY A 59 1.92 -12.39 -2.36
C GLY A 59 3.35 -12.51 -1.82
N GLU A 60 4.35 -11.96 -2.50
CA GLU A 60 5.74 -11.98 -2.05
C GLU A 60 6.12 -10.67 -1.37
N LEU A 61 6.98 -10.75 -0.35
CA LEU A 61 7.49 -9.59 0.37
C LEU A 61 8.34 -8.74 -0.59
N ALA A 62 7.93 -7.49 -0.78
CA ALA A 62 8.55 -6.55 -1.70
C ALA A 62 9.25 -5.39 -0.99
N GLY A 63 8.98 -5.15 0.29
CA GLY A 63 9.67 -4.13 1.08
C GLY A 63 9.25 -4.14 2.54
N THR A 64 10.14 -3.66 3.41
CA THR A 64 9.92 -3.61 4.87
C THR A 64 10.42 -2.28 5.43
N ASN A 65 9.73 -1.75 6.43
CA ASN A 65 10.23 -0.68 7.28
C ASN A 65 9.89 -1.00 8.74
N GLU A 66 10.91 -1.04 9.61
CA GLU A 66 10.79 -1.37 11.03
C GLU A 66 10.55 -0.13 11.92
N ASN A 67 10.38 1.05 11.33
CA ASN A 67 10.19 2.33 12.02
C ASN A 67 8.86 3.00 11.63
N ILE A 68 7.81 2.21 11.38
CA ILE A 68 6.45 2.71 11.16
C ILE A 68 5.74 2.87 12.51
N THR A 69 6.07 3.94 13.22
CA THR A 69 5.47 4.23 14.54
C THR A 69 4.08 4.84 14.46
N ALA A 70 3.67 5.31 13.28
CA ALA A 70 2.34 5.88 13.07
C ALA A 70 1.29 4.77 13.00
N ASN A 71 0.20 4.94 13.74
CA ASN A 71 -0.94 4.03 13.70
C ASN A 71 -2.09 4.67 12.91
N PRO A 72 -2.55 4.05 11.81
CA PRO A 72 -3.66 4.57 11.03
C PRO A 72 -4.95 4.83 11.81
N ALA A 73 -5.18 4.13 12.93
CA ALA A 73 -6.35 4.35 13.78
C ALA A 73 -6.32 5.69 14.52
N ASP A 74 -5.13 6.26 14.72
CA ASP A 74 -4.92 7.52 15.44
C ASP A 74 -4.95 8.74 14.50
N ILE A 75 -4.95 8.50 13.18
CA ILE A 75 -5.02 9.55 12.17
C ILE A 75 -6.47 10.02 12.02
N LEU A 76 -6.76 11.20 12.56
CA LEU A 76 -8.07 11.85 12.50
C LEU A 76 -8.34 12.40 11.08
N GLY A 77 -8.74 11.53 10.17
CA GLY A 77 -9.18 11.86 8.83
C GLY A 77 -10.62 11.40 8.56
N ASN A 78 -11.47 12.30 8.07
CA ASN A 78 -12.89 11.98 7.81
C ASN A 78 -13.12 11.48 6.37
N THR A 79 -12.08 11.34 5.55
CA THR A 79 -12.18 11.03 4.12
C THR A 79 -11.08 10.07 3.70
N ASN A 80 -11.47 8.94 3.12
CA ASN A 80 -10.59 7.96 2.50
C ASN A 80 -10.92 7.91 1.00
N TYR A 81 -9.94 8.19 0.14
CA TYR A 81 -10.11 8.17 -1.31
C TYR A 81 -9.43 6.95 -1.91
N LEU A 82 -10.06 6.35 -2.91
CA LEU A 82 -9.43 5.38 -3.80
C LEU A 82 -9.18 6.06 -5.15
N GLY A 83 -7.98 5.90 -5.69
CA GLY A 83 -7.61 6.45 -6.99
C GLY A 83 -7.42 7.98 -7.06
N ARG A 84 -7.29 8.65 -5.91
CA ARG A 84 -7.07 10.10 -5.82
C ARG A 84 -6.18 10.43 -4.63
N SER A 85 -5.31 11.43 -4.78
CA SER A 85 -4.58 12.02 -3.66
C SER A 85 -5.48 12.86 -2.74
N ARG A 86 -4.98 13.14 -1.54
CA ARG A 86 -5.57 14.15 -0.64
C ARG A 86 -5.37 15.56 -1.16
N TYR A 87 -4.32 15.81 -1.94
CA TYR A 87 -4.03 17.13 -2.49
C TYR A 87 -4.73 17.30 -3.84
N ASP A 88 -5.54 18.35 -3.96
CA ASP A 88 -6.39 18.58 -5.14
C ASP A 88 -5.62 18.76 -6.45
N ALA A 89 -4.37 19.20 -6.38
CA ALA A 89 -3.51 19.42 -7.54
C ALA A 89 -2.88 18.14 -8.11
N ASP A 90 -2.91 17.03 -7.35
CA ASP A 90 -2.28 15.78 -7.78
C ASP A 90 -3.14 15.06 -8.82
N PRO A 91 -2.51 14.33 -9.76
CA PRO A 91 -3.24 13.55 -10.74
C PRO A 91 -4.04 12.42 -10.08
N PHE A 92 -5.16 12.08 -10.71
CA PHE A 92 -5.89 10.86 -10.38
C PHE A 92 -5.08 9.63 -10.78
N PHE A 93 -5.36 8.52 -10.12
CA PHE A 93 -4.79 7.23 -10.43
C PHE A 93 -5.18 6.78 -11.85
N GLY A 94 -4.18 6.63 -12.71
CA GLY A 94 -4.35 6.17 -14.10
C GLY A 94 -4.24 4.65 -14.21
N GLY A 95 -5.29 3.93 -13.79
CA GLY A 95 -5.28 2.47 -13.79
C GLY A 95 -6.62 1.85 -13.42
N GLN A 96 -6.62 0.54 -13.18
CA GLN A 96 -7.79 -0.19 -12.68
C GLN A 96 -7.54 -0.68 -11.26
N MET A 97 -8.57 -0.68 -10.42
CA MET A 97 -8.55 -1.22 -9.06
C MET A 97 -9.71 -2.18 -8.90
N ASP A 98 -9.47 -3.28 -8.18
CA ASP A 98 -10.48 -4.27 -7.83
C ASP A 98 -10.15 -4.90 -6.46
N ASP A 99 -11.11 -5.58 -5.85
CA ASP A 99 -10.96 -6.33 -4.58
C ASP A 99 -10.20 -5.53 -3.50
N VAL A 100 -10.69 -4.31 -3.19
CA VAL A 100 -10.08 -3.47 -2.15
C VAL A 100 -10.65 -3.83 -0.79
N TRP A 101 -9.80 -4.37 0.09
CA TRP A 101 -10.16 -4.77 1.45
C TRP A 101 -9.31 -4.04 2.48
N VAL A 102 -9.95 -3.62 3.57
CA VAL A 102 -9.28 -3.02 4.72
C VAL A 102 -9.68 -3.81 5.95
N TYR A 103 -8.71 -4.20 6.75
CA TYR A 103 -8.91 -5.07 7.90
C TYR A 103 -8.23 -4.47 9.15
N ARG A 104 -8.59 -4.96 10.33
CA ARG A 104 -8.18 -4.36 11.61
C ARG A 104 -6.87 -4.90 12.22
N GLU A 105 -6.45 -6.11 11.86
CA GLU A 105 -5.28 -6.78 12.50
C GLU A 105 -4.02 -6.75 11.61
N ALA A 106 -3.00 -7.61 11.78
CA ALA A 106 -1.93 -7.85 10.77
C ALA A 106 -2.15 -9.24 10.12
N LEU A 107 -1.93 -9.40 8.80
CA LEU A 107 -2.19 -10.67 8.10
C LEU A 107 -0.84 -11.37 8.06
N SER A 108 -0.85 -12.67 8.28
CA SER A 108 0.33 -13.51 8.08
C SER A 108 0.73 -13.52 6.61
N GLU A 109 2.00 -13.82 6.36
CA GLU A 109 2.52 -13.95 5.00
C GLU A 109 1.79 -15.05 4.22
N SER A 110 1.37 -16.13 4.89
CA SER A 110 0.55 -17.19 4.31
C SER A 110 -0.81 -16.68 3.83
N GLU A 111 -1.53 -15.91 4.65
CA GLU A 111 -2.84 -15.37 4.26
C GLU A 111 -2.72 -14.39 3.09
N ILE A 112 -1.64 -13.59 3.05
CA ILE A 112 -1.40 -12.67 1.94
C ILE A 112 -1.12 -13.43 0.64
N LYS A 113 -0.40 -14.55 0.71
CA LYS A 113 -0.21 -15.44 -0.44
C LYS A 113 -1.54 -16.00 -0.91
N GLU A 114 -2.41 -16.42 0.00
CA GLU A 114 -3.75 -16.92 -0.32
C GLU A 114 -4.64 -15.90 -1.06
N LEU A 115 -4.52 -14.62 -0.69
CA LEU A 115 -5.26 -13.53 -1.36
C LEU A 115 -4.68 -13.13 -2.71
N ALA A 116 -3.43 -13.50 -3.00
CA ALA A 116 -2.75 -13.12 -4.23
C ALA A 116 -3.08 -14.01 -5.44
N HIS A 117 -3.84 -15.09 -5.23
CA HIS A 117 -4.20 -16.09 -6.25
C HIS A 117 -5.26 -15.60 -7.25
#